data_AF-R8Y8T9-F1
#
_entry.id   AF-R8Y8T9-F1
#
_cell.length_a   1.000
_cell.length_b   1.000
_cell.length_c   1.000
_cell.angle_alpha   90.00
_cell.angle_beta   90.00
_cell.angle_gamma   90.00
#
_symmetry.space_group_name_H-M   'P 1'
#
loop_
_entity.id
_entity.type
_entity.pdbx_description
1 polymer ?
#
loop_
_entity_poly.entity_id
_entity_poly.type
_entity_poly.pdbx_seq_one_letter_code
_entity_poly.pdbx_strand_id
1 'polypeptide(L)'
;MIENCALINQGYKLIFDLKMWLEKNGEDEMRSTHALTLDNTTSSGLSGVYGLYGTSEWWDNVEKGNIETYIVSGVIVDLSKGNVFVDDNTMLTIESDSTEDEIYEGVVFTNENLEKEYSHLYSIGNKIVVFYILDELKDKDTWNPLIKSKNGTLPITNKIYIKEKD
;
A
#
# COMPACT_ATOMS: atom_id res chain seq x y z
N MET A 1 6.56 11.95 10.96
CA MET A 1 5.37 11.22 10.46
C MET A 1 4.28 12.24 10.18
N ILE A 2 3.62 12.14 9.03
CA ILE A 2 2.37 12.88 8.79
C ILE A 2 1.28 12.16 9.57
N GLU A 3 0.61 12.85 10.49
CA GLU A 3 -0.50 12.28 11.25
C GLU A 3 -1.77 12.25 10.39
N ASN A 4 -2.55 11.18 10.45
CA ASN A 4 -3.82 11.03 9.71
C ASN A 4 -4.75 12.23 9.90
N CYS A 5 -4.82 12.77 11.12
CA CYS A 5 -5.62 13.96 11.43
C CYS A 5 -5.16 15.21 10.68
N ALA A 6 -3.85 15.35 10.45
CA ALA A 6 -3.30 16.49 9.72
C ALA A 6 -3.71 16.46 8.24
N LEU A 7 -3.75 15.29 7.61
CA LEU A 7 -4.19 15.15 6.21
C LEU A 7 -5.68 15.45 6.07
N ILE A 8 -6.51 14.91 6.96
CA ILE A 8 -7.97 15.17 6.95
C ILE A 8 -8.25 16.67 7.12
N ASN A 9 -7.53 17.34 8.03
CA ASN A 9 -7.66 18.78 8.24
C ASN A 9 -7.22 19.62 7.01
N GLN A 10 -6.36 19.06 6.17
CA GLN A 10 -5.93 19.66 4.90
C GLN A 10 -6.87 19.35 3.72
N GLY A 11 -7.97 18.64 3.98
CA GLY A 11 -9.00 18.31 2.98
C GLY A 11 -8.81 16.98 2.27
N TYR A 12 -7.77 16.20 2.61
CA TYR A 12 -7.61 14.85 2.09
C TYR A 12 -8.72 13.92 2.57
N LYS A 13 -9.13 12.99 1.71
CA LYS A 13 -10.07 11.92 2.00
C LYS A 13 -9.32 10.61 2.13
N LEU A 14 -9.63 9.82 3.17
CA LEU A 14 -9.12 8.47 3.33
C LEU A 14 -9.87 7.54 2.37
N ILE A 15 -9.16 7.03 1.37
CA ILE A 15 -9.73 6.22 0.28
C ILE A 15 -9.52 4.73 0.55
N PHE A 16 -8.37 4.39 1.10
CA PHE A 16 -7.97 3.03 1.41
C PHE A 16 -7.36 2.96 2.80
N ASP A 17 -7.74 1.94 3.57
CA ASP A 17 -7.15 1.56 4.86
C ASP A 17 -7.08 0.03 4.91
N LEU A 18 -5.86 -0.50 4.91
CA LEU A 18 -5.58 -1.92 4.84
C LEU A 18 -6.18 -2.68 6.02
N LYS A 19 -6.09 -2.13 7.24
CA LYS A 19 -6.62 -2.79 8.44
C LYS A 19 -8.12 -3.00 8.31
N MET A 20 -8.84 -1.95 7.93
CA MET A 20 -10.28 -2.03 7.68
C MET A 20 -10.65 -2.93 6.50
N TRP A 21 -9.81 -2.97 5.46
CA TRP A 21 -10.03 -3.84 4.31
C TRP A 21 -9.84 -5.31 4.67
N LEU A 22 -8.76 -5.66 5.39
CA LEU A 22 -8.46 -7.01 5.83
C LEU A 22 -9.54 -7.56 6.76
N GLU A 23 -10.03 -6.75 7.69
CA GLU A 23 -11.11 -7.12 8.62
C GLU A 23 -12.41 -7.53 7.90
N LYS A 24 -12.67 -6.97 6.71
CA LYS A 24 -13.94 -7.20 5.99
C LYS A 24 -13.81 -8.16 4.80
N ASN A 25 -12.69 -8.11 4.10
CA ASN A 25 -12.53 -8.77 2.79
C ASN A 25 -11.27 -9.65 2.71
N GLY A 26 -10.34 -9.53 3.66
CA GLY A 26 -8.99 -10.08 3.52
C GLY A 26 -8.80 -11.53 3.91
N GLU A 27 -9.84 -12.30 4.25
CA GLU A 27 -9.68 -13.65 4.79
C GLU A 27 -8.89 -14.57 3.85
N ASP A 28 -9.23 -14.57 2.57
CA ASP A 28 -8.57 -15.43 1.57
C ASP A 28 -7.12 -14.99 1.28
N GLU A 29 -6.86 -13.68 1.24
CA GLU A 29 -5.52 -13.11 1.05
C GLU A 29 -4.62 -13.42 2.25
N MET A 30 -5.14 -13.20 3.47
CA MET A 30 -4.42 -13.52 4.71
C MET A 30 -4.10 -15.01 4.75
N ARG A 31 -5.07 -15.89 4.50
CA ARG A 31 -4.85 -17.35 4.52
C ARG A 31 -3.76 -17.77 3.52
N SER A 32 -3.81 -17.23 2.30
CA SER A 32 -2.84 -17.58 1.25
C SER A 32 -1.44 -17.05 1.59
N THR A 33 -1.35 -15.82 2.11
CA THR A 33 -0.09 -15.22 2.56
C THR A 33 0.49 -15.96 3.75
N HIS A 34 -0.34 -16.41 4.70
CA HIS A 34 0.09 -17.20 5.85
C HIS A 34 0.63 -18.56 5.42
N ALA A 35 -0.05 -19.24 4.49
CA ALA A 35 0.40 -20.52 3.97
C ALA A 35 1.81 -20.40 3.34
N LEU A 36 2.03 -19.37 2.50
CA LEU A 36 3.34 -19.10 1.92
C LEU A 36 4.37 -18.71 2.98
N THR A 37 4.00 -17.90 3.97
CA THR A 37 4.89 -17.48 5.07
C THR A 37 5.35 -18.68 5.90
N LEU A 38 4.47 -19.64 6.17
CA LEU A 38 4.78 -20.83 6.98
C LEU A 38 5.49 -21.96 6.21
N ASP A 39 5.45 -21.93 4.87
CA ASP A 39 6.10 -22.95 4.04
C ASP A 39 7.61 -22.73 3.93
N ASN A 40 8.39 -23.51 4.68
CA ASN A 40 9.86 -23.44 4.67
C ASN A 40 10.50 -24.12 3.45
N THR A 41 9.71 -24.72 2.56
CA THR A 41 10.21 -25.36 1.33
C THR A 41 10.32 -24.38 0.15
N THR A 42 9.80 -23.16 0.31
CA THR A 42 9.82 -22.09 -0.69
C THR A 42 10.49 -20.82 -0.15
N SER A 43 11.12 -20.07 -1.06
CA SER A 43 11.61 -18.71 -0.79
C SER A 43 10.55 -17.63 -1.05
N SER A 44 9.33 -18.02 -1.43
CA SER A 44 8.22 -17.11 -1.67
C SER A 44 7.48 -16.72 -0.39
N GLY A 45 6.98 -15.49 -0.35
CA GLY A 45 6.18 -14.96 0.75
C GLY A 45 6.97 -14.13 1.76
N LEU A 46 6.25 -13.66 2.79
CA LEU A 46 6.82 -12.89 3.88
C LEU A 46 7.66 -13.79 4.79
N SER A 47 8.62 -13.19 5.49
CA SER A 47 9.50 -13.87 6.44
C SER A 47 8.78 -14.31 7.71
N GLY A 48 7.71 -13.62 8.10
CA GLY A 48 6.97 -13.86 9.34
C GLY A 48 7.69 -13.43 10.62
N VAL A 49 8.82 -12.73 10.53
CA VAL A 49 9.63 -12.30 11.70
C VAL A 49 8.87 -11.36 12.64
N TYR A 50 7.87 -10.64 12.13
CA TYR A 50 7.01 -9.72 12.88
C TYR A 50 5.60 -10.26 13.12
N GLY A 51 5.40 -11.58 13.00
CA GLY A 51 4.09 -12.22 13.03
C GLY A 51 3.50 -12.41 11.63
N LEU A 52 2.34 -13.06 11.57
CA LEU A 52 1.66 -13.35 10.30
C LEU A 52 0.86 -12.13 9.81
N TYR A 53 0.94 -11.84 8.51
CA TYR A 53 0.27 -10.70 7.86
C TYR A 53 -1.18 -10.48 8.32
N GLY A 54 -1.52 -9.26 8.73
CA GLY A 54 -2.88 -8.91 9.15
C GLY A 54 -3.31 -9.41 10.54
N THR A 55 -2.51 -10.24 11.21
CA THR A 55 -2.80 -10.66 12.59
C THR A 55 -2.55 -9.55 13.60
N SER A 56 -3.07 -9.70 14.83
CA SER A 56 -2.86 -8.75 15.92
C SER A 56 -1.37 -8.55 16.24
N GLU A 57 -0.58 -9.63 16.24
CA GLU A 57 0.87 -9.56 16.46
C GLU A 57 1.58 -8.73 15.39
N TRP A 58 1.16 -8.89 14.13
CA TRP A 58 1.72 -8.13 13.02
C TRP A 58 1.37 -6.65 13.11
N TRP A 59 0.11 -6.31 13.38
CA TRP A 59 -0.30 -4.93 13.61
C TRP A 59 0.39 -4.29 14.82
N ASP A 60 0.57 -5.03 15.90
CA ASP A 60 1.32 -4.58 17.08
C ASP A 60 2.76 -4.20 16.72
N ASN A 61 3.43 -4.97 15.84
CA ASN A 61 4.78 -4.66 15.39
C ASN A 61 4.83 -3.43 14.46
N VAL A 62 3.81 -3.24 13.61
CA VAL A 62 3.66 -2.01 12.82
C VAL A 62 3.47 -0.80 13.75
N GLU A 63 2.57 -0.89 14.73
CA GLU A 63 2.25 0.20 15.66
C GLU A 63 3.41 0.56 16.59
N LYS A 64 4.24 -0.42 16.99
CA LYS A 64 5.46 -0.20 17.77
C LYS A 64 6.63 0.34 16.94
N GLY A 65 6.51 0.37 15.61
CA GLY A 65 7.57 0.79 14.69
C GLY A 65 8.68 -0.26 14.49
N ASN A 66 8.40 -1.53 14.82
CA ASN A 66 9.32 -2.64 14.55
C ASN A 66 9.34 -3.00 13.06
N ILE A 67 8.20 -2.82 12.36
CA ILE A 67 8.14 -2.86 10.90
C ILE A 67 8.27 -1.43 10.39
N GLU A 68 9.20 -1.21 9.46
CA GLU A 68 9.43 0.10 8.90
C GLU A 68 8.24 0.57 8.04
N THR A 69 7.96 1.87 8.07
CA THR A 69 6.92 2.48 7.23
C THR A 69 7.53 3.53 6.32
N TYR A 70 6.91 3.74 5.16
CA TYR A 70 7.34 4.70 4.17
C TYR A 70 6.15 5.52 3.67
N ILE A 71 6.37 6.80 3.39
CA ILE A 71 5.31 7.71 2.93
C ILE A 71 5.73 8.29 1.60
N VAL A 72 4.85 8.15 0.60
CA VAL A 72 4.95 8.84 -0.68
C VAL A 72 3.88 9.93 -0.69
N SER A 73 4.27 11.17 -0.94
CA SER A 73 3.34 12.23 -1.35
C SER A 73 3.65 12.65 -2.77
N GLY A 74 2.65 13.12 -3.49
CA GLY A 74 2.84 13.57 -4.87
C GLY A 74 1.56 13.95 -5.57
N VAL A 75 1.62 13.94 -6.89
CA VAL A 75 0.52 14.25 -7.81
C VAL A 75 0.26 13.06 -8.71
N ILE A 76 -1.02 12.74 -8.94
CA ILE A 76 -1.41 11.74 -9.94
C ILE A 76 -1.14 12.32 -11.34
N VAL A 77 -0.24 11.70 -12.10
CA VAL A 77 0.16 12.19 -13.43
C VAL A 77 -0.33 11.30 -14.58
N ASP A 78 -0.67 10.04 -14.29
CA ASP A 78 -1.26 9.12 -15.27
C ASP A 78 -2.24 8.13 -14.62
N LEU A 79 -3.17 7.64 -15.45
CA LEU A 79 -4.13 6.58 -15.13
C LEU A 79 -4.16 5.61 -16.32
N SER A 80 -3.52 4.47 -16.17
CA SER A 80 -3.47 3.43 -17.19
C SER A 80 -4.27 2.21 -16.75
N LYS A 81 -4.96 1.55 -17.69
CA LYS A 81 -5.44 0.20 -17.41
C LYS A 81 -4.21 -0.68 -17.20
N GLY A 82 -4.20 -1.50 -16.14
CA GLY A 82 -3.14 -2.48 -15.92
C GLY A 82 -2.84 -3.25 -17.20
N ASN A 83 -1.58 -3.67 -17.39
CA ASN A 83 -1.26 -4.56 -18.51
C ASN A 83 -1.97 -5.91 -18.30
N VAL A 84 -2.14 -6.71 -19.36
CA VAL A 84 -2.90 -7.98 -19.34
C VAL A 84 -2.39 -9.04 -18.33
N PHE A 85 -1.26 -8.79 -17.65
CA PHE A 85 -0.68 -9.66 -16.62
C PHE A 85 -0.90 -9.18 -15.17
N VAL A 86 -1.41 -7.97 -14.99
CA VAL A 86 -1.92 -7.43 -13.73
C VAL A 86 -3.44 -7.36 -13.93
N ASP A 87 -4.25 -7.77 -12.95
CA ASP A 87 -5.72 -7.79 -13.05
C ASP A 87 -6.29 -6.53 -13.72
N ASP A 88 -7.55 -6.59 -14.19
CA ASP A 88 -8.34 -5.49 -14.79
C ASP A 88 -8.37 -4.15 -13.98
N ASN A 89 -7.65 -4.09 -12.87
CA ASN A 89 -7.40 -2.93 -12.03
C ASN A 89 -6.67 -1.83 -12.80
N THR A 90 -7.13 -0.61 -12.56
CA THR A 90 -6.49 0.61 -13.07
C THR A 90 -5.25 0.88 -12.22
N MET A 91 -4.12 1.13 -12.88
CA MET A 91 -2.89 1.58 -12.26
C MET A 91 -2.79 3.09 -12.40
N LEU A 92 -2.19 3.73 -11.41
CA LEU A 92 -1.87 5.15 -11.44
C LEU A 92 -0.37 5.36 -11.34
N THR A 93 0.09 6.46 -11.92
CA THR A 93 1.46 6.95 -11.77
C THR A 93 1.46 8.20 -10.89
N ILE A 94 2.31 8.21 -9.87
CA ILE A 94 2.52 9.34 -8.96
C ILE A 94 3.87 9.98 -9.30
N GLU A 95 3.85 11.25 -9.62
CA GLU A 95 5.05 12.10 -9.57
C GLU A 95 5.28 12.46 -8.10
N SER A 96 6.33 11.90 -7.51
CA SER A 96 6.59 12.02 -6.08
C SER A 96 7.22 13.37 -5.72
N ASP A 97 6.82 13.95 -4.59
CA ASP A 97 7.46 15.14 -4.04
C ASP A 97 8.84 14.82 -3.41
N SER A 98 9.17 13.54 -3.16
CA SER A 98 10.34 13.13 -2.37
C SER A 98 11.39 12.35 -3.14
N THR A 99 11.12 11.96 -4.39
CA THR A 99 12.05 11.23 -5.26
C THR A 99 11.82 11.60 -6.73
N GLU A 100 12.87 11.47 -7.55
CA GLU A 100 12.79 11.64 -9.01
C GLU A 100 12.18 10.42 -9.72
N ASP A 101 12.03 9.30 -9.00
CA ASP A 101 11.42 8.09 -9.55
C ASP A 101 9.89 8.20 -9.58
N GLU A 102 9.27 7.78 -10.69
CA GLU A 102 7.82 7.57 -10.77
C GLU A 102 7.41 6.41 -9.87
N ILE A 103 6.31 6.61 -9.12
CA ILE A 103 5.74 5.56 -8.27
C ILE A 103 4.46 5.03 -8.92
N TYR A 104 4.40 3.71 -9.10
CA TYR A 104 3.20 3.03 -9.60
C TYR A 104 2.38 2.48 -8.43
N GLU A 105 1.07 2.70 -8.47
CA GLU A 105 0.15 2.25 -7.42
C GLU A 105 -1.17 1.76 -8.04
N GLY A 106 -1.87 0.88 -7.34
CA GLY A 106 -3.20 0.43 -7.75
C GLY A 106 -4.28 1.44 -7.37
N VAL A 107 -5.31 1.57 -8.21
CA VAL A 107 -6.57 2.20 -7.81
C VAL A 107 -7.32 1.23 -6.90
N VAL A 108 -7.32 1.52 -5.60
CA VAL A 108 -7.96 0.67 -4.58
C VAL A 108 -8.82 1.49 -3.63
N PHE A 109 -9.83 0.83 -3.05
CA PHE A 109 -10.76 1.40 -2.08
C PHE A 109 -10.95 0.42 -0.93
N THR A 110 -11.16 0.93 0.29
CA THR A 110 -11.46 0.05 1.44
C THR A 110 -12.75 -0.75 1.22
N ASN A 111 -13.72 -0.18 0.50
CA ASN A 111 -15.02 -0.80 0.19
C ASN A 111 -15.75 -0.03 -0.93
N GLU A 112 -16.82 -0.64 -1.46
CA GLU A 112 -17.64 -0.06 -2.55
C GLU A 112 -18.26 1.32 -2.25
N ASN A 113 -18.50 1.66 -0.98
CA ASN A 113 -19.09 2.98 -0.68
C ASN A 113 -18.06 4.09 -0.91
N LEU A 114 -16.80 3.87 -0.50
CA LEU A 114 -15.72 4.80 -0.80
C LEU A 114 -15.44 4.87 -2.30
N GLU A 115 -15.57 3.76 -3.03
CA GLU A 115 -15.47 3.77 -4.49
C GLU A 115 -16.57 4.64 -5.12
N LYS A 116 -17.83 4.44 -4.74
CA LYS A 116 -18.96 5.24 -5.25
C LYS A 116 -18.81 6.72 -4.91
N GLU A 117 -18.35 7.04 -3.71
CA GLU A 117 -18.23 8.41 -3.24
C GLU A 117 -17.00 9.12 -3.80
N TYR A 118 -15.86 8.44 -3.89
CA TYR A 118 -14.55 9.07 -4.09
C TYR A 118 -13.79 8.58 -5.33
N SER A 119 -14.37 7.76 -6.20
CA SER A 119 -13.73 7.34 -7.46
C SER A 119 -13.25 8.50 -8.32
N HIS A 120 -14.00 9.61 -8.33
CA HIS A 120 -13.62 10.84 -9.04
C HIS A 120 -12.29 11.44 -8.55
N LEU A 121 -11.85 11.13 -7.33
CA LEU A 121 -10.59 11.65 -6.79
C LEU A 121 -9.35 11.02 -7.42
N TYR A 122 -9.44 9.81 -7.97
CA TYR A 122 -8.40 9.24 -8.83
C TYR A 122 -8.43 9.92 -10.20
N SER A 123 -7.99 11.18 -10.24
CA SER A 123 -7.95 12.03 -11.42
C SER A 123 -6.60 12.71 -11.54
N ILE A 124 -6.11 12.84 -12.78
CA ILE A 124 -4.82 13.50 -13.08
C ILE A 124 -4.82 14.94 -12.52
N GLY A 125 -3.75 15.28 -11.82
CA GLY A 125 -3.53 16.56 -11.14
C GLY A 125 -3.94 16.57 -9.66
N ASN A 126 -4.72 15.61 -9.18
CA ASN A 126 -5.06 15.52 -7.76
C ASN A 126 -3.86 15.10 -6.92
N LYS A 127 -3.83 15.56 -5.67
CA LYS A 127 -2.78 15.26 -4.70
C LYS A 127 -3.05 13.93 -4.04
N ILE A 128 -2.02 13.10 -3.89
CA ILE A 128 -2.11 11.78 -3.27
C ILE A 128 -1.02 11.61 -2.21
N VAL A 129 -1.36 10.91 -1.12
CA VAL A 129 -0.43 10.44 -0.11
C VAL A 129 -0.67 8.96 0.15
N VAL A 130 0.37 8.15 -0.04
CA VAL A 130 0.34 6.70 0.18
C VAL A 130 1.28 6.35 1.34
N PHE A 131 0.76 5.59 2.28
CA PHE A 131 1.51 4.99 3.38
C PHE A 131 1.76 3.54 3.06
N TYR A 132 3.02 3.12 3.15
CA TYR A 132 3.45 1.74 2.97
C TYR A 132 3.98 1.16 4.28
N ILE A 133 3.76 -0.13 4.48
CA ILE A 133 4.48 -0.97 5.45
C ILE A 133 5.54 -1.74 4.65
N LEU A 134 6.80 -1.69 5.08
CA LEU A 134 7.91 -2.36 4.42
C LEU A 134 8.22 -3.67 5.15
N ASP A 135 7.47 -4.73 4.83
CA ASP A 135 7.64 -6.02 5.50
C ASP A 135 8.71 -6.87 4.81
N GLU A 136 9.39 -7.70 5.58
CA GLU A 136 10.49 -8.51 5.11
C GLU A 136 10.01 -9.74 4.34
N LEU A 137 10.55 -9.92 3.13
CA LEU A 137 10.40 -11.14 2.35
C LEU A 137 11.36 -12.23 2.84
N LYS A 138 11.05 -13.49 2.50
CA LYS A 138 11.97 -14.62 2.63
C LYS A 138 13.16 -14.47 1.70
N ASP A 139 12.90 -14.17 0.43
CA ASP A 139 13.94 -13.86 -0.54
C ASP A 139 14.48 -12.44 -0.31
N LYS A 140 15.75 -12.36 0.09
CA LYS A 140 16.44 -11.10 0.41
C LYS A 140 16.94 -10.35 -0.83
N ASP A 141 16.92 -10.98 -2.00
CA ASP A 141 17.39 -10.39 -3.25
C ASP A 141 16.24 -9.80 -4.08
N THR A 142 14.99 -10.03 -3.68
CA THR A 142 13.81 -9.46 -4.38
C THR A 142 13.91 -7.93 -4.42
N TRP A 143 13.82 -7.38 -5.63
CA TRP A 143 13.89 -5.93 -5.86
C TRP A 143 12.69 -5.22 -5.22
N ASN A 144 12.96 -4.12 -4.50
CA ASN A 144 11.91 -3.26 -3.97
C ASN A 144 11.58 -2.15 -4.99
N PRO A 145 10.32 -2.09 -5.48
CA PRO A 145 9.92 -1.17 -6.53
C PRO A 145 9.83 0.30 -6.10
N LEU A 146 9.75 0.57 -4.78
CA LEU A 146 9.68 1.93 -4.23
C LEU A 146 11.04 2.47 -3.81
N ILE A 147 11.89 1.61 -3.23
CA ILE A 147 13.15 2.00 -2.59
C ILE A 147 14.25 1.06 -3.08
N LYS A 148 14.98 1.47 -4.12
CA LYS A 148 16.01 0.66 -4.80
C LYS A 148 17.08 0.08 -3.86
N SER A 149 17.34 0.69 -2.71
CA SER A 149 18.33 0.23 -1.73
C SER A 149 17.80 -0.83 -0.74
N LYS A 150 16.52 -1.20 -0.80
CA LYS A 150 15.87 -2.09 0.18
C LYS A 150 15.38 -3.41 -0.42
N ASN A 151 16.28 -4.12 -1.09
CA ASN A 151 15.98 -5.48 -1.55
C ASN A 151 15.55 -6.37 -0.36
N GLY A 152 14.67 -7.32 -0.64
CA GLY A 152 14.12 -8.24 0.35
C GLY A 152 13.02 -7.65 1.23
N THR A 153 12.47 -6.50 0.85
CA THR A 153 11.30 -5.91 1.51
C THR A 153 10.17 -5.68 0.51
N LEU A 154 8.96 -6.07 0.89
CA LEU A 154 7.75 -5.84 0.13
C LEU A 154 7.08 -4.56 0.64
N PRO A 155 6.90 -3.54 -0.20
CA PRO A 155 6.05 -2.41 0.15
C PRO A 155 4.58 -2.82 0.04
N ILE A 156 3.91 -2.85 1.18
CA ILE A 156 2.48 -3.16 1.31
C ILE A 156 1.72 -1.85 1.51
N THR A 157 0.79 -1.54 0.61
CA THR A 157 -0.07 -0.36 0.72
C THR A 157 -0.91 -0.45 1.99
N ASN A 158 -0.69 0.49 2.91
CA ASN A 158 -1.38 0.55 4.20
C ASN A 158 -2.55 1.55 4.14
N LYS A 159 -2.29 2.78 3.67
CA LYS A 159 -3.33 3.82 3.57
C LYS A 159 -3.13 4.67 2.33
N ILE A 160 -4.24 5.08 1.72
CA ILE A 160 -4.24 6.06 0.62
C ILE A 160 -5.14 7.22 1.00
N TYR A 161 -4.59 8.42 0.87
CA TYR A 161 -5.29 9.69 1.02
C TYR A 161 -5.23 10.47 -0.29
N ILE A 162 -6.36 11.02 -0.73
CA ILE A 162 -6.42 11.84 -1.95
C ILE A 162 -7.15 13.15 -1.67
N LYS A 163 -6.65 14.24 -2.26
CA LYS A 163 -7.24 15.57 -2.21
C LYS A 163 -7.36 16.10 -3.64
N GLU A 164 -8.50 16.72 -3.96
CA GLU A 164 -8.63 17.48 -5.20
C GLU A 164 -7.57 18.59 -5.27
N LYS A 165 -7.09 18.87 -6.48
CA LYS A 165 -6.29 20.07 -6.72
C LYS A 165 -7.13 21.31 -6.41
N ASP A 166 -6.48 22.31 -5.82
CA ASP A 166 -7.09 23.62 -5.57
C ASP A 166 -7.35 24.38 -6.88
#